data_AF-A0A519QJ01-F1
#
_entry.id   AF-A0A519QJ01-F1
#
_cell.length_a   1.000
_cell.length_b   1.000
_cell.length_c   1.000
_cell.angle_alpha   90.00
_cell.angle_beta   90.00
_cell.angle_gamma   90.00
#
_symmetry.space_group_name_H-M   'P 1'
#
loop_
_entity.id
_entity.type
_entity.pdbx_description
1 polymer ?
#
loop_
_entity_poly.entity_id
_entity_poly.type
_entity_poly.pdbx_seq_one_letter_code
_entity_poly.pdbx_strand_id
1 'polypeptide(L)'
;MPVDLIFTKSRLILSKTSKDWRQWQDEYADYMASLSFETQEALLEYLQMDYKLTDTSIEELSSEIFLNGSDLMELKLPEIDK
;
A
#
# COMPACT_ATOMS: atom_id res chain seq x y z
N MET A 1 5.20 11.89 -5.00
CA MET A 1 6.33 10.98 -4.71
C MET A 1 5.88 9.60 -5.10
N PRO A 2 6.69 8.82 -5.80
CA PRO A 2 6.33 7.46 -6.16
C PRO A 2 6.23 6.60 -4.90
N VAL A 3 5.30 5.65 -4.90
CA VAL A 3 5.05 4.71 -3.81
C VAL A 3 4.84 3.32 -4.35
N ASP A 4 5.33 2.31 -3.64
CA ASP A 4 5.10 0.90 -3.96
C ASP A 4 4.11 0.29 -2.96
N LEU A 5 3.11 -0.40 -3.48
CA LEU A 5 2.20 -1.24 -2.71
C LEU A 5 2.64 -2.70 -2.85
N ILE A 6 3.11 -3.28 -1.75
CA ILE A 6 3.71 -4.60 -1.69
C ILE A 6 2.71 -5.57 -1.07
N PHE A 7 2.38 -6.61 -1.84
CA PHE A 7 1.48 -7.68 -1.45
C PHE A 7 2.31 -8.85 -0.96
N THR A 8 2.12 -9.20 0.30
CA THR A 8 2.66 -10.42 0.90
C THR A 8 1.53 -11.39 1.22
N LYS A 9 1.85 -12.64 1.56
CA LYS A 9 0.83 -13.62 1.96
C LYS A 9 0.06 -13.21 3.21
N SER A 10 0.67 -12.40 4.07
CA SER A 10 0.12 -12.06 5.39
C SER A 10 -0.35 -10.61 5.51
N ARG A 11 0.21 -9.71 4.71
CA ARG A 11 0.14 -8.25 4.92
C ARG A 11 0.18 -7.48 3.61
N LEU A 12 -0.37 -6.27 3.66
CA LEU A 12 -0.21 -5.26 2.62
C LEU A 12 0.70 -4.15 3.16
N ILE A 13 1.79 -3.85 2.44
CA ILE A 13 2.79 -2.89 2.89
C ILE A 13 2.88 -1.76 1.87
N LEU A 14 2.79 -0.53 2.35
CA LEU A 14 3.11 0.66 1.59
C LEU A 14 4.58 1.04 1.80
N SER A 15 5.29 1.28 0.70
CA SER A 15 6.63 1.84 0.70
C SER A 15 6.64 3.20 0.00
N LYS A 16 7.23 4.20 0.65
CA LYS A 16 7.56 5.51 0.04
C LYS A 16 8.86 5.48 -0.76
N THR A 17 9.54 4.33 -0.78
CA THR A 17 10.69 4.08 -1.64
C THR A 17 10.30 3.06 -2.71
N SER A 18 10.67 3.31 -3.97
CA SER A 18 10.45 2.31 -5.02
C SER A 18 11.66 1.40 -5.18
N LYS A 19 11.40 0.11 -5.37
CA LYS A 19 12.41 -0.91 -5.63
C LYS A 19 11.93 -1.86 -6.73
N ASP A 20 12.86 -2.60 -7.33
CA ASP A 20 12.50 -3.68 -8.24
C ASP A 20 11.86 -4.85 -7.47
N TRP A 21 10.97 -5.60 -8.14
CA TRP A 21 10.28 -6.75 -7.57
C TRP A 21 11.25 -7.78 -6.95
N ARG A 22 12.47 -7.92 -7.48
CA ARG A 22 13.45 -8.86 -6.93
C ARG A 22 13.99 -8.39 -5.58
N GLN A 23 14.18 -7.09 -5.41
CA GLN A 23 14.60 -6.51 -4.13
C GLN A 23 13.50 -6.67 -3.08
N TRP A 24 12.24 -6.51 -3.47
CA TRP A 24 11.11 -6.78 -2.59
C TRP A 24 11.01 -8.25 -2.20
N GLN A 25 11.25 -9.17 -3.14
CA GLN A 25 11.28 -10.59 -2.86
C GLN A 25 12.40 -10.99 -1.89
N ASP A 26 13.57 -10.35 -1.99
CA ASP A 26 14.69 -10.60 -1.07
C ASP A 26 14.39 -10.07 0.35
N GLU A 27 13.66 -8.96 0.47
CA GLU A 27 13.29 -8.36 1.76
C GLU A 27 12.12 -9.05 2.45
N TYR A 28 11.13 -9.52 1.68
CA TYR A 28 9.94 -10.17 2.20
C TYR A 28 9.86 -11.62 1.73
N ALA A 29 10.20 -12.55 2.62
CA ALA A 29 10.18 -13.99 2.33
C ALA A 29 8.80 -14.52 1.88
N ASP A 30 7.72 -13.82 2.25
CA ASP A 30 6.34 -14.11 1.84
C ASP A 30 5.80 -13.15 0.77
N TYR A 31 6.68 -12.46 0.05
CA TYR A 31 6.36 -11.62 -1.10
C TYR A 31 5.53 -12.38 -2.15
N MET A 32 4.51 -11.70 -2.69
CA MET A 32 3.70 -12.20 -3.79
C MET A 32 3.82 -11.31 -5.02
N ALA A 33 3.60 -10.01 -4.85
CA ALA A 33 3.60 -9.02 -5.92
C ALA A 33 3.84 -7.61 -5.36
N SER A 34 4.17 -6.66 -6.23
CA SER A 34 4.16 -5.23 -5.91
C SER A 34 3.58 -4.43 -7.07
N LEU A 35 2.93 -3.32 -6.75
CA LEU A 35 2.45 -2.33 -7.70
C LEU A 35 3.12 -1.00 -7.40
N SER A 36 3.64 -0.32 -8.41
CA SER A 36 4.23 1.01 -8.27
C SER A 36 3.25 2.08 -8.76
N PHE A 37 3.14 3.16 -8.00
CA PHE A 37 2.29 4.31 -8.28
C PHE A 37 3.14 5.57 -8.33
N GLU A 38 2.92 6.42 -9.33
CA GLU A 38 3.65 7.70 -9.47
C GLU A 38 3.28 8.71 -8.38
N THR A 39 2.05 8.60 -7.85
CA THR A 39 1.52 9.48 -6.81
C THR A 39 0.75 8.70 -5.75
N GLN A 40 0.71 9.27 -4.54
CA GLN A 40 -0.11 8.74 -3.44
C GLN A 40 -1.61 8.79 -3.78
N GLU A 41 -2.05 9.78 -4.57
CA GLU A 41 -3.44 9.90 -5.03
C GLU A 41 -3.85 8.69 -5.88
N ALA A 42 -2.99 8.28 -6.83
CA ALA A 42 -3.25 7.10 -7.66
C ALA A 42 -3.34 5.80 -6.84
N LEU A 43 -2.55 5.68 -5.78
CA LEU A 43 -2.66 4.58 -4.81
C LEU A 43 -4.02 4.61 -4.10
N LEU A 44 -4.43 5.77 -3.59
CA LEU A 44 -5.69 5.90 -2.86
C LEU A 44 -6.89 5.59 -3.77
N GLU A 45 -6.87 6.06 -5.02
CA GLU A 45 -7.89 5.72 -6.03
C GLU A 45 -7.94 4.21 -6.29
N TYR A 46 -6.78 3.55 -6.43
CA TYR A 46 -6.70 2.10 -6.59
C TYR A 46 -7.29 1.37 -5.38
N LEU A 47 -6.92 1.77 -4.16
CA LEU A 47 -7.45 1.19 -2.94
C LEU A 47 -8.96 1.39 -2.82
N GLN A 48 -9.46 2.58 -3.17
CA GLN A 48 -10.90 2.86 -3.16
C GLN A 48 -11.67 1.95 -4.12
N MET A 49 -11.15 1.74 -5.33
CA MET A 49 -11.81 0.93 -6.35
C MET A 49 -11.71 -0.57 -6.09
N ASP A 50 -10.51 -1.09 -5.83
CA ASP A 50 -10.24 -2.53 -5.73
C ASP A 50 -10.69 -3.10 -4.38
N TYR A 51 -10.57 -2.31 -3.32
CA TYR A 51 -10.98 -2.68 -1.97
C TYR A 51 -12.31 -2.05 -1.55
N LYS A 52 -13.04 -1.38 -2.46
CA LYS A 52 -14.36 -0.80 -2.21
C LYS A 52 -14.41 0.04 -0.92
N LEU A 53 -13.32 0.76 -0.63
CA LEU A 53 -13.21 1.54 0.59
C LEU A 53 -14.20 2.70 0.55
N THR A 54 -14.77 3.04 1.70
CA THR A 54 -15.61 4.23 1.83
C THR A 54 -14.76 5.50 1.80
N ASP A 55 -15.37 6.64 1.46
CA ASP A 55 -14.68 7.94 1.47
C ASP A 55 -14.05 8.22 2.85
N THR A 56 -14.74 7.88 3.93
CA THR A 56 -14.22 8.01 5.31
C THR A 56 -12.96 7.15 5.54
N SER A 57 -12.96 5.90 5.07
CA SER A 57 -11.80 5.02 5.19
C SER A 57 -10.60 5.53 4.37
N ILE A 58 -10.87 6.14 3.20
CA ILE A 58 -9.82 6.77 2.38
C ILE A 58 -9.25 8.01 3.05
N GLU A 59 -10.08 8.85 3.66
CA GLU A 59 -9.62 10.03 4.41
C GLU A 59 -8.73 9.63 5.61
N GLU A 60 -9.12 8.59 6.34
CA GLU A 60 -8.34 8.02 7.46
C GLU A 60 -6.99 7.49 6.96
N LEU A 61 -6.97 6.66 5.91
CA LEU A 61 -5.75 6.12 5.31
C LEU A 61 -4.86 7.23 4.75
N SER A 62 -5.44 8.21 4.06
CA SER A 62 -4.70 9.36 3.51
C SER A 62 -4.00 10.14 4.62
N SER A 63 -4.71 10.38 5.73
CA SER A 63 -4.15 11.05 6.90
C SER A 63 -3.03 10.23 7.55
N GLU A 64 -3.21 8.92 7.67
CA GLU A 64 -2.21 8.01 8.23
C GLU A 64 -0.94 8.00 7.37
N ILE A 65 -1.07 7.85 6.05
CA ILE A 65 0.05 7.86 5.11
C ILE A 65 0.78 9.21 5.14
N PHE A 66 0.03 10.32 5.24
CA PHE A 66 0.61 11.68 5.26
C PHE A 66 1.34 11.98 6.57
N LEU A 67 0.78 11.59 7.71
CA LEU A 67 1.38 11.83 9.04
C LEU A 67 2.52 10.85 9.36
N ASN A 68 2.52 9.66 8.75
CA ASN A 68 3.55 8.67 9.00
C ASN A 68 4.88 9.07 8.33
N GLY A 69 5.88 9.40 9.14
CA GLY A 69 7.23 9.73 8.66
C GLY A 69 8.07 8.52 8.23
N SER A 70 7.57 7.30 8.41
CA SER A 70 8.25 6.07 8.00
C SER A 70 8.16 5.88 6.50
N ASP A 71 9.26 5.41 5.90
CA ASP A 71 9.29 5.00 4.50
C ASP A 71 8.52 3.69 4.27
N LEU A 72 8.28 2.91 5.32
CA LEU A 72 7.56 1.64 5.26
C LEU A 72 6.41 1.64 6.27
N MET A 73 5.23 1.23 5.82
CA MET A 73 4.01 1.21 6.61
C MET A 73 3.15 0.01 6.24
N GLU A 74 2.66 -0.73 7.24
CA GLU A 74 1.68 -1.78 7.01
C GLU A 74 0.27 -1.16 6.90
N LEU A 75 -0.43 -1.46 5.81
CA LEU A 75 -1.81 -1.01 5.59
C LEU A 75 -2.77 -2.04 6.15
N LYS A 76 -3.54 -1.63 7.16
CA LYS A 76 -4.66 -2.42 7.69
C LYS A 76 -5.92 -2.07 6.92
N LEU A 77 -6.16 -2.79 5.84
CA LEU A 77 -7.42 -2.66 5.12
C LEU A 77 -8.54 -3.31 5.95
N PRO A 78 -9.73 -2.68 6.03
CA PRO A 78 -10.88 -3.32 6.65
C PRO A 78 -11.16 -4.65 5.92
N GLU A 79 -11.53 -5.70 6.66
CA GLU A 79 -11.95 -6.97 6.07
C GLU A 79 -13.14 -6.71 5.14
N ILE A 80 -12.86 -6.61 3.84
CA ILE A 80 -13.91 -6.61 2.84
C ILE A 80 -14.16 -8.09 2.56
N ASP A 81 -15.27 -8.60 3.08
CA ASP A 81 -15.79 -9.92 2.73
C ASP A 81 -15.69 -10.10 1.21
N LYS A 82 -14.76 -10.96 0.78
CA LYS A 82 -14.55 -11.32 -0.62
C LYS A 82 -15.53 -12.40 -1.05
#